data_AF-A0A847CVS0-F1
#
_entry.id   AF-A0A847CVS0-F1
#
_cell.length_a   1.000
_cell.length_b   1.000
_cell.length_c   1.000
_cell.angle_alpha   90.00
_cell.angle_beta   90.00
_cell.angle_gamma   90.00
#
_symmetry.space_group_name_H-M   'P 1'
#
loop_
_entity.id
_entity.type
_entity.pdbx_description
1 polymer ?
#
loop_
_entity_poly.entity_id
_entity_poly.type
_entity_poly.pdbx_seq_one_letter_code
_entity_poly.pdbx_strand_id
1 'polypeptide(L)'
;MEGAEMCFQHVLLNALDLKADGYEVQIVFEGASVKLPPLLAEKNPLYKKALEQGIITGVCKACAKSLGVLEEIEKLELPLLADMSGHAGIKPFVKEGYEVIVF
;
A
#
# COMPACT_ATOMS: atom_id res chain seq x y z
N MET A 1 3.39 -15.86 -9.45
CA MET A 1 3.03 -14.43 -9.38
C MET A 1 1.52 -14.21 -9.42
N GLU A 2 0.72 -15.04 -10.10
CA GLU A 2 -0.75 -14.89 -10.21
C GLU A 2 -1.51 -14.86 -8.86
N GLY A 3 -0.99 -15.52 -7.81
CA GLY A 3 -1.64 -15.47 -6.49
C GLY A 3 -1.52 -14.11 -5.77
N ALA A 4 -0.42 -13.37 -5.97
CA ALA A 4 -0.17 -12.13 -5.22
C ALA A 4 -1.07 -10.97 -5.67
N GLU A 5 -1.38 -10.90 -6.96
CA GLU A 5 -2.28 -9.88 -7.50
C GLU A 5 -3.73 -10.13 -7.07
N MET A 6 -4.18 -11.40 -7.09
CA MET A 6 -5.51 -11.79 -6.61
C MET A 6 -5.66 -11.56 -5.09
N CYS A 7 -4.64 -11.89 -4.29
CA CYS A 7 -4.64 -11.57 -2.86
C CYS A 7 -4.75 -10.05 -2.63
N PHE A 8 -4.02 -9.25 -3.41
CA PHE A 8 -4.05 -7.79 -3.25
C PHE A 8 -5.37 -7.16 -3.70
N GLN A 9 -6.10 -7.75 -4.65
CA GLN A 9 -7.44 -7.27 -4.99
C GLN A 9 -8.37 -7.26 -3.77
N HIS A 10 -8.28 -8.26 -2.89
CA HIS A 10 -9.08 -8.26 -1.66
C HIS A 10 -8.72 -7.13 -0.71
N VAL A 11 -7.45 -6.72 -0.64
CA VAL A 11 -7.03 -5.55 0.15
C VAL A 11 -7.75 -4.30 -0.37
N LEU A 12 -7.71 -4.06 -1.70
CA LEU A 12 -8.37 -2.92 -2.32
C LEU A 12 -9.89 -2.95 -2.13
N LEU A 13 -10.52 -4.11 -2.28
CA LEU A 13 -11.96 -4.27 -2.10
C LEU A 13 -12.38 -3.96 -0.65
N ASN A 14 -11.72 -4.56 0.34
CA ASN A 14 -12.03 -4.31 1.75
C ASN A 14 -11.77 -2.85 2.14
N ALA A 15 -10.65 -2.28 1.70
CA ALA A 15 -10.31 -0.90 2.02
C ALA A 15 -11.30 0.11 1.44
N LEU A 16 -11.73 -0.09 0.19
CA LEU A 16 -12.71 0.77 -0.48
C LEU A 16 -14.12 0.62 0.12
N ASP A 17 -14.49 -0.59 0.54
CA ASP A 17 -15.78 -0.85 1.20
C ASP A 17 -15.85 -0.18 2.57
N LEU A 18 -14.82 -0.35 3.40
CA LEU A 18 -14.69 0.34 4.69
C LEU A 18 -14.70 1.87 4.52
N LYS A 19 -13.98 2.40 3.53
CA LYS A 19 -14.00 3.84 3.23
C LYS A 19 -15.38 4.33 2.82
N ALA A 20 -16.15 3.51 2.08
CA ALA A 20 -17.51 3.84 1.67
C ALA A 20 -18.49 3.87 2.86
N ASP A 21 -18.25 3.07 3.91
CA ASP A 21 -19.03 3.09 5.16
C ASP A 21 -18.54 4.16 6.16
N GLY A 22 -17.60 5.02 5.75
CA GLY A 22 -17.15 6.17 6.53
C GLY A 22 -15.98 5.90 7.48
N TYR A 23 -15.39 4.71 7.45
CA TYR A 23 -14.18 4.43 8.22
C TYR A 23 -12.96 5.18 7.66
N GLU A 24 -12.02 5.47 8.55
CA GLU A 24 -10.67 5.91 8.17
C GLU A 24 -9.83 4.68 7.81
N VAL A 25 -9.18 4.71 6.64
CA VAL A 25 -8.49 3.55 6.06
C VAL A 25 -7.16 4.00 5.49
N GLN A 26 -6.12 3.21 5.73
CA GLN A 26 -4.74 3.45 5.33
C GLN A 26 -4.15 2.14 4.78
N ILE A 27 -3.61 2.17 3.56
CA ILE A 27 -2.95 1.05 2.89
C ILE A 27 -1.44 1.32 2.85
N VAL A 28 -0.69 0.40 3.44
CA VAL A 28 0.78 0.39 3.41
C VAL A 28 1.27 -0.83 2.62
N PHE A 29 2.12 -0.60 1.63
CA PHE A 29 2.79 -1.67 0.89
C PHE A 29 4.10 -2.06 1.58
N GLU A 30 4.19 -3.31 2.03
CA GLU A 30 5.40 -3.88 2.64
C GLU A 30 5.75 -5.25 2.04
N GLY A 31 7.01 -5.68 2.19
CA GLY A 31 7.46 -6.99 1.74
C GLY A 31 7.40 -7.12 0.23
N ALA A 32 6.92 -8.27 -0.28
CA ALA A 32 6.83 -8.52 -1.71
C ALA A 32 5.78 -7.64 -2.43
N SER A 33 4.78 -7.12 -1.70
CA SER A 33 3.69 -6.31 -2.27
C SER A 33 4.17 -5.00 -2.88
N VAL A 34 5.36 -4.51 -2.50
CA VAL A 34 5.96 -3.28 -3.07
C VAL A 34 6.21 -3.37 -4.57
N LYS A 35 6.16 -4.57 -5.18
CA LYS A 35 6.26 -4.75 -6.63
C LYS A 35 4.94 -4.52 -7.37
N LEU A 36 3.82 -4.43 -6.66
CA LEU A 36 2.49 -4.32 -7.25
C LEU A 36 2.14 -2.91 -7.74
N PRO A 37 2.45 -1.80 -7.04
CA PRO A 37 2.04 -0.46 -7.48
C PRO A 37 2.39 -0.13 -8.94
N PRO A 38 3.60 -0.43 -9.46
CA PRO A 38 3.94 -0.17 -10.87
C PRO A 38 3.09 -0.98 -11.86
N LEU A 39 2.66 -2.19 -11.48
CA LEU A 39 1.83 -3.06 -12.31
C LEU A 39 0.36 -2.60 -12.30
N LEU A 40 -0.11 -2.13 -11.13
CA LEU A 40 -1.50 -1.76 -10.90
C LEU A 40 -1.84 -0.36 -11.41
N ALA A 41 -0.89 0.58 -11.35
CA ALA A 41 -1.10 1.99 -11.73
C ALA A 41 -1.68 2.14 -13.15
N GLU A 42 -1.24 1.29 -14.08
CA GLU A 42 -1.71 1.36 -15.47
C GLU A 42 -3.09 0.73 -15.66
N LYS A 43 -3.36 -0.40 -14.97
CA LYS A 43 -4.40 -1.36 -15.38
C LYS A 43 -5.52 -1.60 -14.38
N ASN A 44 -5.33 -1.27 -13.10
CA ASN A 44 -6.28 -1.66 -12.06
C ASN A 44 -7.20 -0.49 -11.62
N PRO A 45 -8.51 -0.55 -11.89
CA PRO A 45 -9.43 0.53 -11.55
C PRO A 45 -9.64 0.71 -10.04
N LEU A 46 -9.55 -0.37 -9.25
CA LEU A 46 -9.67 -0.29 -7.80
C LEU A 46 -8.47 0.43 -7.19
N TYR A 47 -7.27 0.15 -7.71
CA TYR A 47 -6.05 0.83 -7.28
C TYR A 47 -6.09 2.33 -7.59
N LYS A 48 -6.54 2.71 -8.79
CA LYS A 48 -6.75 4.12 -9.15
C LYS A 48 -7.73 4.81 -8.21
N LYS A 49 -8.86 4.17 -7.91
CA LYS A 49 -9.84 4.69 -6.95
C LYS A 49 -9.24 4.85 -5.54
N ALA A 50 -8.42 3.90 -5.09
CA ALA A 50 -7.74 3.99 -3.81
C ALA A 50 -6.73 5.15 -3.76
N LEU A 51 -6.01 5.42 -4.86
CA LEU A 51 -5.14 6.59 -4.98
C LEU A 51 -5.95 7.90 -4.93
N GLU A 52 -7.01 8.00 -5.71
CA GLU A 52 -7.88 9.18 -5.77
C GLU A 52 -8.54 9.49 -4.42
N GLN A 53 -8.89 8.45 -3.65
CA GLN A 53 -9.44 8.59 -2.30
C GLN A 53 -8.39 8.87 -1.22
N GLY A 54 -7.10 8.89 -1.58
CA GLY A 54 -6.00 9.19 -0.66
C GLY A 54 -5.83 8.14 0.45
N ILE A 55 -6.26 6.90 0.22
CA ILE A 55 -6.17 5.82 1.22
C ILE A 55 -4.90 4.97 1.09
N ILE A 56 -4.04 5.26 0.10
CA ILE A 56 -2.71 4.66 -0.01
C ILE A 56 -1.71 5.56 0.72
N THR A 57 -1.25 5.10 1.86
CA THR A 57 -0.32 5.84 2.73
C THR A 57 1.09 5.86 2.16
N GLY A 58 1.52 4.75 1.55
CA GLY A 58 2.83 4.67 0.94
C GLY A 58 3.41 3.27 0.86
N VAL A 59 4.67 3.23 0.46
CA VAL A 59 5.42 2.01 0.16
C VAL A 59 6.67 1.95 1.03
N CYS A 60 6.97 0.79 1.60
CA CYS A 60 8.18 0.59 2.39
C CYS A 60 9.43 0.81 1.53
N LYS A 61 10.24 1.81 1.91
CA LYS A 61 11.46 2.21 1.18
C LYS A 61 12.51 1.10 1.14
N ALA A 62 12.84 0.51 2.28
CA ALA A 62 13.83 -0.57 2.35
C ALA A 62 13.42 -1.81 1.55
N CYS A 63 12.13 -2.18 1.56
CA CYS A 63 11.62 -3.28 0.75
C CYS A 63 11.72 -2.96 -0.75
N ALA A 64 11.28 -1.78 -1.19
CA ALA A 64 11.36 -1.36 -2.59
C ALA A 64 12.81 -1.37 -3.10
N LYS A 65 13.75 -0.85 -2.30
CA LYS A 65 15.19 -0.89 -2.61
C LYS A 65 15.71 -2.32 -2.71
N SER A 66 15.42 -3.16 -1.73
CA SER A 66 15.91 -4.55 -1.66
C SER A 66 15.35 -5.42 -2.79
N LEU A 67 14.15 -5.10 -3.25
CA LEU A 67 13.45 -5.83 -4.29
C LEU A 67 13.60 -5.22 -5.69
N GLY A 68 14.40 -4.16 -5.82
CA GLY A 68 14.79 -3.56 -7.09
C GLY A 68 13.68 -2.80 -7.82
N VAL A 69 12.73 -2.22 -7.08
CA VAL A 69 11.60 -1.46 -7.66
C VAL A 69 11.52 -0.01 -7.16
N LEU A 70 12.57 0.49 -6.52
CA LEU A 70 12.57 1.82 -5.89
C LEU A 70 12.33 2.94 -6.91
N GLU A 71 13.03 2.89 -8.05
CA GLU A 71 12.91 3.94 -9.09
C GLU A 71 11.52 3.96 -9.73
N GLU A 72 10.90 2.79 -9.92
CA GLU A 72 9.53 2.69 -10.42
C GLU A 72 8.53 3.26 -9.43
N ILE A 73 8.71 3.02 -8.12
CA ILE A 73 7.87 3.62 -7.08
C ILE A 73 8.03 5.14 -7.02
N GLU A 74 9.26 5.65 -7.14
CA GLU A 74 9.52 7.10 -7.16
C GLU A 74 8.81 7.79 -8.34
N LYS A 75 8.74 7.13 -9.51
CA LYS A 75 8.00 7.65 -10.68
C LYS A 75 6.48 7.69 -10.48
N LEU A 76 5.95 6.90 -9.55
CA LEU A 76 4.52 6.93 -9.19
C LEU A 76 4.20 8.02 -8.17
N GLU A 77 5.20 8.76 -7.70
CA GLU A 77 5.05 9.83 -6.69
C GLU A 77 4.38 9.34 -5.39
N LEU A 78 4.51 8.05 -5.07
CA LEU A 78 4.00 7.47 -3.84
C LEU A 78 4.92 7.81 -2.66
N PRO A 79 4.39 8.08 -1.46
CA PRO A 79 5.21 8.28 -0.28
C PRO A 79 6.07 7.03 0.01
N LEU A 80 7.36 7.25 0.23
CA LEU A 80 8.30 6.21 0.66
C LEU A 80 8.42 6.22 2.18
N LEU A 81 7.87 5.18 2.81
CA LEU A 81 7.81 5.04 4.27
C LEU A 81 9.09 4.41 4.81
N ALA A 82 9.61 4.98 5.90
CA ALA A 82 10.90 4.62 6.47
C ALA A 82 10.97 4.84 8.00
N ASP A 83 9.84 4.65 8.70
CA ASP A 83 9.63 5.03 10.10
C ASP A 83 10.44 4.22 11.13
N MET A 84 10.81 2.99 10.77
CA MET A 84 11.61 2.10 11.61
C MET A 84 13.10 2.21 11.25
N SER A 85 13.80 1.09 11.13
CA SER A 85 15.17 1.03 10.61
C SER A 85 15.18 1.13 9.07
N GLY A 86 14.50 2.14 8.51
CA GLY A 86 14.32 2.31 7.06
C GLY A 86 13.16 1.54 6.43
N HIS A 87 12.43 0.74 7.22
CA HIS A 87 11.19 0.06 6.82
C HIS A 87 9.95 0.88 7.22
N ALA A 88 8.83 0.60 6.56
CA ALA A 88 7.53 1.12 6.98
C ALA A 88 7.21 0.57 8.38
N GLY A 89 6.72 1.42 9.27
CA GLY A 89 6.38 1.01 10.63
C GLY A 89 4.89 1.09 10.91
N ILE A 90 4.34 0.09 11.60
CA ILE A 90 2.93 0.13 12.01
C ILE A 90 2.67 0.95 13.29
N LYS A 91 3.74 1.34 14.00
CA LYS A 91 3.68 2.02 15.30
C LYS A 91 2.88 3.33 15.30
N PRO A 92 2.98 4.22 14.29
CA PRO A 92 2.17 5.44 14.24
C PRO A 92 0.68 5.13 14.18
N PHE A 93 0.26 4.21 13.31
CA PHE A 93 -1.15 3.82 13.17
C PHE A 93 -1.72 3.20 14.45
N VAL A 94 -0.96 2.33 15.11
CA VAL A 94 -1.38 1.75 16.40
C VAL A 94 -1.57 2.84 17.46
N LYS A 95 -0.70 3.86 17.50
CA LYS A 95 -0.86 4.98 18.44
C LYS A 95 -2.08 5.85 18.14
N GLU A 96 -2.47 5.92 16.88
CA GLU A 96 -3.66 6.64 16.41
C GLU A 96 -4.95 5.82 16.58
N GLY A 97 -4.86 4.58 17.07
CA GLY A 97 -6.02 3.73 17.39
C GLY A 97 -6.51 2.88 16.22
N TYR A 98 -5.72 2.78 15.15
CA TYR A 98 -6.04 1.89 14.03
C TYR A 98 -5.94 0.42 14.42
N GLU A 99 -6.86 -0.39 13.90
CA GLU A 99 -6.72 -1.84 13.85
C GLU A 99 -5.84 -2.22 12.65
N VAL A 100 -4.82 -3.06 12.88
CA VAL A 100 -3.89 -3.49 11.84
C VAL A 100 -4.32 -4.85 11.31
N ILE A 101 -4.62 -4.90 10.00
CA ILE A 101 -4.96 -6.12 9.28
C ILE A 101 -3.83 -6.43 8.30
N VAL A 102 -3.36 -7.68 8.30
CA VAL A 102 -2.25 -8.15 7.44
C VAL A 102 -2.77 -9.22 6.50
N PHE A 103 -2.34 -9.16 5.23
CA PHE A 103 -2.75 -10.05 4.14
C PHE A 103 -1.54 -10.74 3.50
#